data_AF-A0A849FVW4-F1
#
_entry.id   AF-A0A849FVW4-F1
#
_cell.length_a   1.000
_cell.length_b   1.000
_cell.length_c   1.000
_cell.angle_alpha   90.00
_cell.angle_beta   90.00
_cell.angle_gamma   90.00
#
_symmetry.space_group_name_H-M   'P 1'
#
loop_
_entity.id
_entity.type
_entity.pdbx_description
1 polymer ?
#
loop_
_entity_poly.entity_id
_entity_poly.type
_entity_poly.pdbx_seq_one_letter_code
_entity_poly.pdbx_strand_id
1 'polypeptide(L)'
;MTLGLLYLTGLDVNYTRLKAIIASSSNSISTHMTSNKNVFLRSLSILTLLTCFAFSNAQDSRSIIQDYLSENQAYLKMQDSDISDWIITNEYYSNSTKVNHVYITQTMNDIEIVNGVANFNIRDGKVFSMGDRLMRGVAQKAQYISPSISPQEAIGSAARQLGIEVLEPLKIVNPISSTEFVFDKEGLSLEEVPVKLVYERTEKGDLKLAWDLNIYTLDELNWWSVRIDAQTGDVLSKNNWVLHCDFGSCGYEFHSTMHESTLAEQEAMSQSKNPMPLPGAYNVFAIPTESPAHGPRTIVADPEDPIASPFGWHDTDGEPGEEYTITRGNNVHAYEDRQDNNVAGDAPDGGVDLTFDYPYDDELPAFQSLDAATVNLFYMNNIMHDVWYQYGFDEASGNFQEENYTGAAGQENDYVQAESQDGSGLNNANFATPPDGIRPRMQMYLWADNAANSDFSVNAPPS
;
A
#
# COMPACT_ATOMS: atom_id res chain seq x y z
N MET A 1 -13.68 50.04 55.45
CA MET A 1 -14.19 49.75 56.80
C MET A 1 -15.60 50.32 56.82
N THR A 2 -16.57 49.49 56.46
CA THR A 2 -17.75 49.93 55.72
C THR A 2 -19.00 49.48 56.47
N LEU A 3 -19.80 50.45 56.95
CA LEU A 3 -21.10 50.27 57.58
C LEU A 3 -22.22 50.54 56.57
N GLY A 4 -23.34 49.85 56.73
CA GLY A 4 -24.52 49.93 55.86
C GLY A 4 -25.62 50.90 56.31
N LEU A 5 -26.78 50.66 55.68
CA LEU A 5 -28.19 51.01 55.97
C LEU A 5 -28.96 51.66 54.80
N LEU A 6 -30.20 51.15 54.69
CA LEU A 6 -31.33 51.48 53.81
C LEU A 6 -31.72 52.97 53.82
N TYR A 7 -32.31 53.52 52.75
CA TYR A 7 -33.77 53.52 52.46
C TYR A 7 -34.22 54.47 51.29
N LEU A 8 -35.15 53.95 50.45
CA LEU A 8 -36.37 54.54 49.85
C LEU A 8 -36.42 55.60 48.70
N THR A 9 -37.22 55.22 47.68
CA THR A 9 -38.23 55.96 46.85
C THR A 9 -37.90 56.62 45.49
N GLY A 10 -38.73 56.28 44.48
CA GLY A 10 -39.13 57.15 43.36
C GLY A 10 -39.30 56.48 41.97
N LEU A 11 -40.35 55.66 41.74
CA LEU A 11 -41.46 55.83 40.75
C LEU A 11 -41.05 56.23 39.30
N ASP A 12 -41.08 55.31 38.33
CA ASP A 12 -42.19 54.99 37.40
C ASP A 12 -42.60 56.12 36.43
N VAL A 13 -42.28 56.00 35.12
CA VAL A 13 -43.16 56.27 33.94
C VAL A 13 -42.41 55.82 32.65
N ASN A 14 -42.83 54.70 32.01
CA ASN A 14 -43.01 54.54 30.54
C ASN A 14 -43.23 53.07 30.08
N TYR A 15 -44.20 52.37 30.65
CA TYR A 15 -44.54 50.99 30.24
C TYR A 15 -45.51 50.88 29.04
N THR A 16 -45.99 52.00 28.50
CA THR A 16 -47.08 51.99 27.50
C THR A 16 -46.60 52.04 26.04
N ARG A 17 -45.31 52.30 25.77
CA ARG A 17 -44.75 52.26 24.41
C ARG A 17 -44.06 50.94 24.02
N LEU A 18 -43.76 50.06 24.97
CA LEU A 18 -43.08 48.78 24.68
C LEU A 18 -44.03 47.66 24.23
N LYS A 19 -45.32 47.71 24.62
CA LYS A 19 -46.31 46.67 24.27
C LYS A 19 -46.82 46.72 22.83
N ALA A 20 -46.63 47.83 22.10
CA ALA A 20 -47.08 47.94 20.71
C ALA A 20 -46.06 47.39 19.68
N ILE A 21 -44.78 47.26 20.05
CA ILE A 21 -43.72 46.76 19.14
C ILE A 21 -43.57 45.22 19.22
N ILE A 22 -43.95 44.61 20.35
CA ILE A 22 -43.83 43.15 20.55
C ILE A 22 -44.98 42.36 19.90
N ALA A 23 -46.12 43.00 19.61
CA ALA A 23 -47.28 42.32 19.03
C ALA A 23 -47.23 42.17 17.48
N SER A 24 -46.33 42.87 16.78
CA SER A 24 -46.20 42.78 15.32
C SER A 24 -45.05 41.90 14.83
N SER A 25 -44.17 41.41 15.72
CA SER A 25 -43.04 40.53 15.37
C SER A 25 -43.27 39.05 15.72
N SER A 26 -44.33 38.72 16.47
CA SER A 26 -44.62 37.34 16.90
C SER A 26 -45.42 36.52 15.88
N ASN A 27 -46.10 37.15 14.91
CA ASN A 27 -46.91 36.45 13.91
C ASN A 27 -46.16 36.06 12.61
N SER A 28 -44.93 36.53 12.40
CA SER A 28 -44.12 36.14 11.22
C SER A 28 -43.09 35.04 11.50
N ILE A 29 -42.82 34.72 12.77
CA ILE A 29 -41.82 33.72 13.17
C ILE A 29 -42.46 32.32 13.39
N SER A 30 -43.76 32.26 13.69
CA SER A 30 -44.45 31.00 13.97
C SER A 30 -44.75 30.13 12.74
N THR A 31 -44.75 30.69 11.53
CA THR A 31 -45.06 29.96 10.28
C THR A 31 -43.82 29.45 9.53
N HIS A 32 -42.62 29.96 9.85
CA HIS A 32 -41.37 29.48 9.24
C HIS A 32 -40.65 28.38 10.04
N MET A 33 -40.96 28.19 11.33
CA MET A 33 -40.30 27.18 12.17
C MET A 33 -40.93 25.78 12.14
N THR A 34 -42.14 25.62 11.58
CA THR A 34 -42.80 24.30 11.46
C THR A 34 -42.45 23.57 10.16
N SER A 35 -42.06 24.29 9.09
CA SER A 35 -41.63 23.69 7.83
C SER A 35 -40.20 23.12 7.90
N ASN A 36 -39.29 23.76 8.65
CA ASN A 36 -37.90 23.31 8.73
C ASN A 36 -37.65 22.19 9.74
N LYS A 37 -38.52 21.99 10.74
CA LYS A 37 -38.38 20.84 11.67
C LYS A 37 -38.63 19.51 10.97
N ASN A 38 -39.58 19.45 10.02
CA ASN A 38 -39.87 18.21 9.30
C ASN A 38 -38.82 17.86 8.24
N VAL A 39 -38.13 18.85 7.66
CA VAL A 39 -36.98 18.60 6.78
C VAL A 39 -35.77 18.18 7.63
N PHE A 40 -35.46 18.89 8.71
CA PHE A 40 -34.32 18.56 9.58
C PHE A 40 -34.46 17.20 10.28
N LEU A 41 -35.66 16.80 10.71
CA LEU A 41 -35.92 15.46 11.26
C LEU A 41 -35.87 14.36 10.19
N ARG A 42 -36.28 14.63 8.94
CA ARG A 42 -36.12 13.65 7.84
C ARG A 42 -34.67 13.53 7.38
N SER A 43 -33.92 14.63 7.36
CA SER A 43 -32.48 14.64 7.08
C SER A 43 -31.68 13.92 8.17
N LEU A 44 -32.05 14.07 9.44
CA LEU A 44 -31.38 13.40 10.56
C LEU A 44 -31.71 11.90 10.59
N SER A 45 -32.93 11.49 10.22
CA SER A 45 -33.30 10.07 10.08
C SER A 45 -32.67 9.39 8.86
N ILE A 46 -32.44 10.10 7.75
CA ILE A 46 -31.74 9.56 6.57
C ILE A 46 -30.22 9.48 6.84
N LEU A 47 -29.66 10.45 7.57
CA LEU A 47 -28.25 10.43 7.97
C LEU A 47 -27.93 9.38 9.04
N THR A 48 -28.88 9.03 9.92
CA THR A 48 -28.75 7.87 10.83
C THR A 48 -29.03 6.53 10.16
N LEU A 49 -29.80 6.49 9.06
CA LEU A 49 -30.00 5.26 8.29
C LEU A 49 -28.81 4.96 7.37
N LEU A 50 -28.14 5.97 6.80
CA LEU A 50 -26.94 5.76 5.97
C LEU A 50 -25.68 5.42 6.78
N THR A 51 -25.59 5.86 8.04
CA THR A 51 -24.46 5.52 8.92
C THR A 51 -24.58 4.13 9.54
N CYS A 52 -25.75 3.46 9.46
CA CYS A 52 -25.91 2.08 9.92
C CYS A 52 -25.53 1.00 8.90
N PHE A 53 -25.33 1.35 7.62
CA PHE A 53 -24.95 0.35 6.60
C PHE A 53 -23.44 0.10 6.50
N ALA A 54 -22.60 1.05 6.91
CA ALA A 54 -21.14 0.88 6.86
C ALA A 54 -20.55 0.13 8.07
N PHE A 55 -21.28 0.01 9.18
CA PHE A 55 -20.76 -0.62 10.40
C PHE A 55 -21.36 -2.00 10.73
N SER A 56 -22.28 -2.53 9.89
CA SER A 56 -22.94 -3.81 10.19
C SER A 56 -22.16 -5.06 9.73
N ASN A 57 -21.15 -4.94 8.86
CA ASN A 57 -20.44 -6.12 8.35
C ASN A 57 -19.33 -6.64 9.28
N ALA A 58 -18.59 -5.74 9.96
CA ALA A 58 -17.50 -6.15 10.87
C ALA A 58 -18.02 -6.95 12.09
N GLN A 59 -19.24 -6.66 12.55
CA GLN A 59 -19.88 -7.42 13.63
C GLN A 59 -20.40 -8.79 13.15
N ASP A 60 -20.74 -8.93 11.87
CA ASP A 60 -21.22 -10.19 11.29
C ASP A 60 -20.07 -11.15 11.02
N SER A 61 -19.01 -10.70 10.33
CA SER A 61 -17.83 -11.52 10.00
C SER A 61 -17.17 -12.14 11.23
N ARG A 62 -17.03 -11.38 12.32
CA ARG A 62 -16.44 -11.91 13.56
C ARG A 62 -17.26 -13.08 14.11
N SER A 63 -18.58 -12.94 14.13
CA SER A 63 -19.50 -13.98 14.62
C SER A 63 -19.53 -15.21 13.71
N ILE A 64 -19.60 -15.01 12.39
CA ILE A 64 -19.56 -16.07 11.38
C ILE A 64 -18.27 -16.90 11.50
N ILE A 65 -17.13 -16.23 11.67
CA ILE A 65 -15.83 -16.89 11.83
C ILE A 65 -15.77 -17.62 13.17
N GLN A 66 -16.22 -17.02 14.27
CA GLN A 66 -16.22 -17.67 15.58
C GLN A 66 -17.08 -18.93 15.59
N ASP A 67 -18.28 -18.86 15.00
CA ASP A 67 -19.19 -20.00 14.88
C ASP A 67 -18.55 -21.10 14.02
N TYR A 68 -17.99 -20.74 12.86
CA TYR A 68 -17.28 -21.70 12.01
C TYR A 68 -16.11 -22.37 12.73
N LEU A 69 -15.26 -21.61 13.42
CA LEU A 69 -14.13 -22.16 14.18
C LEU A 69 -14.61 -23.11 15.27
N SER A 70 -15.67 -22.74 16.00
CA SER A 70 -16.26 -23.54 17.08
C SER A 70 -16.88 -24.84 16.56
N GLU A 71 -17.60 -24.79 15.45
CA GLU A 71 -18.21 -25.97 14.81
C GLU A 71 -17.15 -26.94 14.24
N ASN A 72 -16.00 -26.42 13.79
CA ASN A 72 -14.97 -27.20 13.11
C ASN A 72 -13.74 -27.53 13.99
N GLN A 73 -13.76 -27.23 15.29
CA GLN A 73 -12.62 -27.44 16.20
C GLN A 73 -12.02 -28.85 16.12
N ALA A 74 -12.87 -29.88 16.11
CA ALA A 74 -12.42 -31.27 16.08
C ALA A 74 -11.67 -31.62 14.79
N TYR A 75 -12.12 -31.06 13.65
CA TYR A 75 -11.45 -31.21 12.36
C TYR A 75 -10.14 -30.43 12.31
N LEU A 76 -10.15 -29.20 12.81
CA LEU A 76 -8.98 -28.31 12.89
C LEU A 76 -7.96 -28.73 13.96
N LYS A 77 -8.34 -29.67 14.84
CA LYS A 77 -7.54 -30.13 16.00
C LYS A 77 -7.14 -28.97 16.92
N MET A 78 -8.08 -28.06 17.16
CA MET A 78 -7.91 -26.89 18.01
C MET A 78 -8.60 -27.06 19.36
N GLN A 79 -8.08 -26.39 20.38
CA GLN A 79 -8.71 -26.26 21.70
C GLN A 79 -9.51 -24.96 21.77
N ASP A 80 -10.41 -24.84 22.75
CA ASP A 80 -11.16 -23.59 22.99
C ASP A 80 -10.22 -22.38 23.17
N SER A 81 -9.11 -22.58 23.89
CA SER A 81 -8.10 -21.55 24.11
C SER A 81 -7.32 -21.16 22.86
N ASP A 82 -7.34 -21.98 21.80
CA ASP A 82 -6.66 -21.64 20.54
C ASP A 82 -7.52 -20.72 19.67
N ILE A 83 -8.83 -20.65 19.91
CA ILE A 83 -9.76 -19.86 19.08
C ILE A 83 -10.54 -18.81 19.89
N SER A 84 -10.15 -18.57 21.14
CA SER A 84 -10.77 -17.54 21.99
C SER A 84 -10.24 -16.15 21.70
N ASP A 85 -8.96 -16.07 21.31
CA ASP A 85 -8.18 -14.83 21.26
C ASP A 85 -7.63 -14.65 19.85
N TRP A 86 -8.28 -13.76 19.10
CA TRP A 86 -7.86 -13.36 17.76
C TRP A 86 -8.50 -12.01 17.38
N ILE A 87 -7.83 -11.33 16.47
CA ILE A 87 -8.25 -10.03 15.93
C ILE A 87 -8.39 -10.14 14.40
N ILE A 88 -9.31 -9.37 13.83
CA ILE A 88 -9.39 -9.18 12.37
C ILE A 88 -8.29 -8.16 12.02
N THR A 89 -7.38 -8.54 11.13
CA THR A 89 -6.29 -7.69 10.67
C THR A 89 -6.61 -7.00 9.35
N ASN A 90 -7.38 -7.66 8.48
CA ASN A 90 -7.89 -7.05 7.27
C ASN A 90 -9.23 -7.69 6.88
N GLU A 91 -10.12 -6.90 6.29
CA GLU A 91 -11.41 -7.35 5.79
C GLU A 91 -11.80 -6.51 4.57
N TYR A 92 -12.06 -7.17 3.45
CA TYR A 92 -12.53 -6.48 2.25
C TYR A 92 -13.50 -7.33 1.43
N TYR A 93 -14.42 -6.65 0.77
CA TYR A 93 -15.36 -7.28 -0.15
C TYR A 93 -14.85 -7.15 -1.59
N SER A 94 -14.52 -8.29 -2.20
CA SER A 94 -14.14 -8.35 -3.61
C SER A 94 -15.37 -8.19 -4.50
N ASN A 95 -15.43 -7.07 -5.23
CA ASN A 95 -16.50 -6.81 -6.18
C ASN A 95 -16.47 -7.77 -7.37
N SER A 96 -15.30 -8.24 -7.79
CA SER A 96 -15.14 -9.18 -8.91
C SER A 96 -15.63 -10.58 -8.55
N THR A 97 -15.25 -11.10 -7.39
CA THR A 97 -15.57 -12.49 -6.98
C THR A 97 -16.84 -12.61 -6.13
N LYS A 98 -17.38 -11.49 -5.66
CA LYS A 98 -18.51 -11.43 -4.70
C LYS A 98 -18.22 -12.23 -3.43
N VAL A 99 -17.00 -12.10 -2.91
CA VAL A 99 -16.51 -12.76 -1.70
C VAL A 99 -16.07 -11.69 -0.71
N ASN A 100 -16.45 -11.86 0.55
CA ASN A 100 -15.83 -11.12 1.65
C ASN A 100 -14.61 -11.89 2.14
N HIS A 101 -13.42 -11.32 1.95
CA HIS A 101 -12.15 -11.88 2.41
C HIS A 101 -11.82 -11.31 3.77
N VAL A 102 -11.69 -12.17 4.78
CA VAL A 102 -11.39 -11.77 6.15
C VAL A 102 -10.10 -12.44 6.59
N TYR A 103 -9.14 -11.64 7.01
CA TYR A 103 -7.85 -12.07 7.55
C TYR A 103 -7.84 -11.85 9.05
N ILE A 104 -7.42 -12.86 9.79
CA ILE A 104 -7.29 -12.78 11.25
C ILE A 104 -5.87 -13.14 11.67
N THR A 105 -5.47 -12.59 12.80
CA THR A 105 -4.27 -12.98 13.54
C THR A 105 -4.66 -13.47 14.93
N GLN A 106 -4.15 -14.63 15.30
CA GLN A 106 -4.27 -15.21 16.62
C GLN A 106 -3.50 -14.36 17.63
N THR A 107 -4.09 -14.13 18.78
CA THR A 107 -3.46 -13.40 19.88
C THR A 107 -3.39 -14.28 21.12
N MET A 108 -2.52 -13.89 22.05
CA MET A 108 -2.52 -14.43 23.40
C MET A 108 -2.24 -13.29 24.37
N ASN A 109 -3.18 -13.01 25.27
CA ASN A 109 -3.13 -11.84 26.16
C ASN A 109 -2.92 -10.52 25.38
N ASP A 110 -3.69 -10.34 24.30
CA ASP A 110 -3.63 -9.17 23.39
C ASP A 110 -2.28 -8.98 22.65
N ILE A 111 -1.37 -9.96 22.72
CA ILE A 111 -0.11 -9.98 21.97
C ILE A 111 -0.28 -10.89 20.75
N GLU A 112 0.01 -10.36 19.57
CA GLU A 112 -0.10 -11.09 18.31
C GLU A 112 0.92 -12.22 18.20
N ILE A 113 0.49 -13.35 17.64
CA ILE A 113 1.37 -14.47 17.29
C ILE A 113 1.76 -14.31 15.82
N VAL A 114 3.05 -14.07 15.57
CA VAL A 114 3.60 -13.95 14.22
C VAL A 114 3.33 -15.23 13.44
N ASN A 115 2.83 -15.09 12.20
CA ASN A 115 2.38 -16.17 11.34
C ASN A 115 1.23 -17.04 11.91
N GLY A 116 0.65 -16.68 13.06
CA GLY A 116 -0.58 -17.25 13.60
C GLY A 116 -1.80 -16.70 12.87
N VAL A 117 -1.82 -16.82 11.54
CA VAL A 117 -2.81 -16.16 10.67
C VAL A 117 -3.82 -17.16 10.11
N ALA A 118 -5.01 -16.68 9.79
CA ALA A 118 -5.97 -17.40 8.96
C ALA A 118 -6.71 -16.46 8.02
N ASN A 119 -7.09 -16.96 6.86
CA ASN A 119 -7.95 -16.27 5.92
C ASN A 119 -9.27 -17.03 5.77
N PHE A 120 -10.38 -16.30 5.79
CA PHE A 120 -11.73 -16.81 5.65
C PHE A 120 -12.39 -16.15 4.45
N ASN A 121 -12.96 -16.97 3.59
CA ASN A 121 -13.71 -16.51 2.43
C ASN A 121 -15.19 -16.71 2.73
N ILE A 122 -15.90 -15.61 2.93
CA ILE A 122 -17.31 -15.58 3.31
C ILE A 122 -18.15 -15.20 2.09
N ARG A 123 -19.18 -16.01 1.82
CA ARG A 123 -20.20 -15.72 0.80
C ARG A 123 -21.55 -16.16 1.33
N ASP A 124 -22.59 -15.35 1.11
CA ASP A 124 -23.96 -15.60 1.57
C ASP A 124 -24.05 -15.88 3.09
N GLY A 125 -23.26 -15.15 3.88
CA GLY A 125 -23.21 -15.27 5.34
C GLY A 125 -22.57 -16.57 5.85
N LYS A 126 -21.79 -17.26 5.01
CA LYS A 126 -21.13 -18.52 5.38
C LYS A 126 -19.68 -18.55 4.92
N VAL A 127 -18.81 -19.10 5.77
CA VAL A 127 -17.46 -19.49 5.36
C VAL A 127 -17.57 -20.68 4.39
N PHE A 128 -17.13 -20.50 3.15
CA PHE A 128 -17.10 -21.60 2.17
C PHE A 128 -15.69 -22.16 1.96
N SER A 129 -14.66 -21.37 2.28
CA SER A 129 -13.27 -21.84 2.31
C SER A 129 -12.45 -21.04 3.31
N MET A 130 -11.41 -21.68 3.83
CA MET A 130 -10.42 -21.05 4.69
C MET A 130 -9.03 -21.66 4.47
N GLY A 131 -8.00 -20.90 4.81
CA GLY A 131 -6.65 -21.39 5.04
C GLY A 131 -6.17 -20.91 6.41
N ASP A 132 -5.40 -21.74 7.11
CA ASP A 132 -4.82 -21.33 8.40
C ASP A 132 -3.37 -21.77 8.60
N ARG A 133 -2.68 -20.95 9.38
CA ARG A 133 -1.43 -21.25 10.07
C ARG A 133 -1.58 -21.02 11.58
N LEU A 134 -2.83 -21.01 12.07
CA LEU A 134 -3.15 -20.82 13.48
C LEU A 134 -2.42 -21.87 14.33
N MET A 135 -1.95 -21.44 15.49
CA MET A 135 -1.17 -22.26 16.39
C MET A 135 -2.08 -23.03 17.35
N ARG A 136 -1.66 -24.26 17.66
CA ARG A 136 -2.44 -25.21 18.49
C ARG A 136 -1.73 -25.37 19.83
N GLY A 137 -2.48 -25.41 20.91
CA GLY A 137 -1.97 -25.45 22.28
C GLY A 137 -1.17 -24.20 22.65
N VAL A 138 -1.65 -23.02 22.27
CA VAL A 138 -0.95 -21.73 22.46
C VAL A 138 -0.60 -21.49 23.92
N ALA A 139 -1.58 -21.66 24.80
CA ALA A 139 -1.45 -21.38 26.24
C ALA A 139 -0.37 -22.23 26.94
N GLN A 140 -0.01 -23.40 26.39
CA GLN A 140 1.02 -24.28 26.97
C GLN A 140 2.42 -24.06 26.39
N LYS A 141 2.54 -23.23 25.34
CA LYS A 141 3.77 -23.08 24.54
C LYS A 141 4.49 -21.77 24.77
N ALA A 142 3.83 -20.77 25.35
CA ALA A 142 4.45 -19.50 25.70
C ALA A 142 5.12 -19.57 27.07
N GLN A 143 6.41 -19.22 27.13
CA GLN A 143 7.19 -19.25 28.37
C GLN A 143 7.09 -17.96 29.19
N TYR A 144 6.95 -16.82 28.51
CA TYR A 144 6.97 -15.48 29.11
C TYR A 144 5.81 -14.64 28.58
N ILE A 145 5.28 -13.74 29.42
CA ILE A 145 4.17 -12.83 29.09
C ILE A 145 4.54 -11.35 29.21
N SER A 146 5.78 -11.05 29.61
CA SER A 146 6.27 -9.69 29.78
C SER A 146 7.73 -9.60 29.32
N PRO A 147 8.13 -8.55 28.59
CA PRO A 147 9.50 -8.37 28.13
C PRO A 147 10.44 -8.05 29.30
N SER A 148 11.69 -8.53 29.25
CA SER A 148 12.76 -8.15 30.18
C SER A 148 13.70 -7.10 29.60
N ILE A 149 13.71 -6.91 28.28
CA ILE A 149 14.44 -5.84 27.58
C ILE A 149 13.47 -4.80 27.03
N SER A 150 13.90 -3.56 27.00
CA SER A 150 13.20 -2.44 26.36
C SER A 150 13.24 -2.53 24.83
N PRO A 151 12.30 -1.87 24.12
CA PRO A 151 12.35 -1.79 22.66
C PRO A 151 13.64 -1.11 22.14
N GLN A 152 14.21 -0.13 22.88
CA GLN A 152 15.50 0.49 22.53
C GLN A 152 16.65 -0.52 22.57
N GLU A 153 16.69 -1.38 23.60
CA GLU A 153 17.69 -2.45 23.69
C GLU A 153 17.52 -3.47 22.55
N ALA A 154 16.28 -3.76 22.15
CA ALA A 154 15.99 -4.63 21.02
C ALA A 154 16.47 -4.04 19.69
N ILE A 155 16.21 -2.75 19.42
CA ILE A 155 16.74 -2.05 18.24
C ILE A 155 18.28 -2.09 18.26
N GLY A 156 18.90 -1.81 19.41
CA GLY A 156 20.36 -1.89 19.56
C GLY A 156 20.93 -3.29 19.31
N SER A 157 20.19 -4.36 19.63
CA SER A 157 20.56 -5.72 19.25
C SER A 157 20.41 -5.98 17.75
N ALA A 158 19.31 -5.53 17.14
CA ALA A 158 19.11 -5.67 15.70
C ALA A 158 20.18 -4.92 14.89
N ALA A 159 20.45 -3.66 15.23
CA ALA A 159 21.46 -2.83 14.58
C ALA A 159 22.86 -3.49 14.62
N ARG A 160 23.28 -3.97 15.80
CA ARG A 160 24.56 -4.71 15.96
C ARG A 160 24.62 -5.95 15.09
N GLN A 161 23.53 -6.69 14.97
CA GLN A 161 23.46 -7.90 14.13
C GLN A 161 23.55 -7.56 12.64
N LEU A 162 23.00 -6.41 12.23
CA LEU A 162 23.04 -5.90 10.86
C LEU A 162 24.34 -5.15 10.52
N GLY A 163 25.25 -4.99 11.50
CA GLY A 163 26.50 -4.24 11.31
C GLY A 163 26.31 -2.72 11.25
N ILE A 164 25.18 -2.22 11.78
CA ILE A 164 24.84 -0.79 11.81
C ILE A 164 25.31 -0.20 13.14
N GLU A 165 26.08 0.89 13.09
CA GLU A 165 26.50 1.63 14.28
C GLU A 165 25.42 2.63 14.69
N VAL A 166 24.85 2.46 15.88
CA VAL A 166 23.89 3.41 16.46
C VAL A 166 24.66 4.53 17.15
N LEU A 167 24.74 5.70 16.50
CA LEU A 167 25.57 6.82 16.95
C LEU A 167 24.87 7.74 17.96
N GLU A 168 23.55 7.80 17.93
CA GLU A 168 22.74 8.68 18.77
C GLU A 168 21.71 7.88 19.58
N PRO A 169 21.23 8.40 20.73
CA PRO A 169 20.17 7.76 21.48
C PRO A 169 18.86 7.75 20.68
N LEU A 170 18.28 6.57 20.49
CA LEU A 170 17.00 6.37 19.79
C LEU A 170 15.87 7.11 20.49
N LYS A 171 15.14 7.93 19.74
CA LYS A 171 14.01 8.73 20.26
C LYS A 171 12.70 8.10 19.84
N ILE A 172 11.73 8.09 20.75
CA ILE A 172 10.36 7.68 20.43
C ILE A 172 9.70 8.88 19.72
N VAL A 173 9.27 8.65 18.48
CA VAL A 173 8.48 9.61 17.69
C VAL A 173 7.02 9.50 18.09
N ASN A 174 6.48 8.28 18.16
CA ASN A 174 5.07 8.04 18.47
C ASN A 174 4.88 6.80 19.37
N PRO A 175 4.40 6.95 20.61
CA PRO A 175 4.01 5.82 21.46
C PRO A 175 2.55 5.42 21.19
N ILE A 176 2.35 4.37 20.38
CA ILE A 176 1.01 3.89 20.00
C ILE A 176 0.32 3.21 21.19
N SER A 177 1.06 2.37 21.92
CA SER A 177 0.55 1.67 23.11
C SER A 177 1.67 1.36 24.11
N SER A 178 1.37 0.60 25.17
CA SER A 178 2.41 0.08 26.08
C SER A 178 3.33 -0.96 25.45
N THR A 179 2.97 -1.49 24.29
CA THR A 179 3.65 -2.60 23.60
C THR A 179 3.96 -2.28 22.14
N GLU A 180 3.72 -1.05 21.68
CA GLU A 180 3.89 -0.63 20.29
C GLU A 180 4.33 0.83 20.21
N PHE A 181 5.39 1.07 19.45
CA PHE A 181 6.11 2.34 19.39
C PHE A 181 6.65 2.60 17.99
N VAL A 182 6.86 3.87 17.65
CA VAL A 182 7.60 4.29 16.46
C VAL A 182 8.82 5.09 16.90
N PHE A 183 10.00 4.68 16.42
CA PHE A 183 11.29 5.30 16.72
C PHE A 183 11.82 6.11 15.54
N ASP A 184 12.67 7.08 15.86
CA ASP A 184 13.35 7.89 14.85
C ASP A 184 14.32 7.04 14.01
N LYS A 185 14.55 7.54 12.79
CA LYS A 185 15.36 6.85 11.77
C LYS A 185 16.82 7.27 11.73
N GLU A 186 17.17 8.38 12.40
CA GLU A 186 18.46 9.08 12.27
C GLU A 186 19.68 8.14 12.41
N GLY A 187 20.40 7.94 11.31
CA GLY A 187 21.63 7.12 11.26
C GLY A 187 21.42 5.61 11.40
N LEU A 188 20.17 5.15 11.49
CA LEU A 188 19.81 3.73 11.63
C LEU A 188 19.09 3.20 10.40
N SER A 189 18.14 3.96 9.86
CA SER A 189 17.25 3.51 8.80
C SER A 189 16.82 4.63 7.85
N LEU A 190 16.38 4.27 6.65
CA LEU A 190 15.78 5.22 5.70
C LEU A 190 14.34 5.59 6.06
N GLU A 191 13.64 4.74 6.82
CA GLU A 191 12.29 4.97 7.32
C GLU A 191 12.23 4.95 8.85
N GLU A 192 11.18 5.55 9.43
CA GLU A 192 10.92 5.42 10.86
C GLU A 192 10.79 3.95 11.27
N VAL A 193 11.23 3.62 12.48
CA VAL A 193 11.36 2.23 12.93
C VAL A 193 10.18 1.87 13.84
N PRO A 194 9.10 1.25 13.33
CA PRO A 194 8.04 0.73 14.18
C PRO A 194 8.55 -0.50 14.94
N VAL A 195 8.17 -0.60 16.21
CA VAL A 195 8.53 -1.69 17.11
C VAL A 195 7.30 -2.15 17.87
N LYS A 196 7.00 -3.45 17.81
CA LYS A 196 5.82 -4.05 18.43
C LYS A 196 6.17 -5.33 19.19
N LEU A 197 5.57 -5.53 20.36
CA LEU A 197 5.70 -6.77 21.11
C LEU A 197 4.83 -7.85 20.46
N VAL A 198 5.43 -9.01 20.18
CA VAL A 198 4.78 -10.14 19.51
C VAL A 198 5.23 -11.48 20.11
N TYR A 199 4.56 -12.56 19.74
CA TYR A 199 5.01 -13.92 19.95
C TYR A 199 5.56 -14.52 18.65
N GLU A 200 6.81 -14.94 18.67
CA GLU A 200 7.45 -15.65 17.56
C GLU A 200 7.44 -17.16 17.82
N ARG A 201 7.04 -17.91 16.79
CA ARG A 201 7.08 -19.37 16.83
C ARG A 201 8.48 -19.87 16.54
N THR A 202 9.02 -20.68 17.43
CA THR A 202 10.30 -21.37 17.23
C THR A 202 10.16 -22.59 16.31
N GLU A 203 11.27 -23.07 15.75
CA GLU A 203 11.32 -24.32 14.96
C GLU A 203 10.78 -25.55 15.73
N LYS A 204 10.97 -25.58 17.05
CA LYS A 204 10.47 -26.64 17.94
C LYS A 204 8.96 -26.54 18.17
N GLY A 205 8.34 -25.43 17.77
CA GLY A 205 6.92 -25.18 17.92
C GLY A 205 6.53 -24.57 19.27
N ASP A 206 7.49 -24.06 20.05
CA ASP A 206 7.25 -23.22 21.24
C ASP A 206 7.08 -21.75 20.86
N LEU A 207 6.50 -20.94 21.74
CA LEU A 207 6.37 -19.49 21.56
C LEU A 207 7.37 -18.73 22.42
N LYS A 208 8.11 -17.82 21.77
CA LYS A 208 8.99 -16.86 22.43
C LYS A 208 8.39 -15.46 22.30
N LEU A 209 8.42 -14.72 23.41
CA LEU A 209 8.07 -13.31 23.39
C LEU A 209 9.20 -12.53 22.69
N ALA A 210 8.85 -11.67 21.74
CA ALA A 210 9.80 -10.97 20.88
C ALA A 210 9.37 -9.53 20.61
N TRP A 211 10.34 -8.67 20.30
CA TRP A 211 10.10 -7.38 19.67
C TRP A 211 10.22 -7.56 18.15
N ASP A 212 9.13 -7.32 17.42
CA ASP A 212 9.13 -7.18 15.97
C ASP A 212 9.47 -5.74 15.61
N LEU A 213 10.45 -5.56 14.73
CA LEU A 213 10.86 -4.26 14.24
C LEU A 213 11.30 -4.37 12.78
N ASN A 214 11.30 -3.25 12.05
CA ASN A 214 11.90 -3.22 10.73
C ASN A 214 12.95 -2.12 10.59
N ILE A 215 14.00 -2.41 9.82
CA ILE A 215 15.10 -1.49 9.52
C ILE A 215 15.34 -1.56 8.02
N TYR A 216 15.01 -0.48 7.32
CA TYR A 216 15.45 -0.25 5.95
C TYR A 216 16.88 0.28 5.96
N THR A 217 17.85 -0.52 5.49
CA THR A 217 19.27 -0.20 5.57
C THR A 217 19.62 1.02 4.73
N LEU A 218 20.61 1.79 5.18
CA LEU A 218 21.04 3.04 4.53
C LEU A 218 21.69 2.83 3.14
N ASP A 219 22.04 1.59 2.80
CA ASP A 219 22.53 1.19 1.48
C ASP A 219 21.41 0.73 0.54
N GLU A 220 20.15 0.77 0.99
CA GLU A 220 18.94 0.49 0.18
C GLU A 220 18.78 -0.95 -0.27
N LEU A 221 19.78 -1.79 -0.02
CA LEU A 221 19.78 -3.18 -0.47
C LEU A 221 18.82 -4.06 0.34
N ASN A 222 18.44 -3.65 1.56
CA ASN A 222 17.66 -4.51 2.44
C ASN A 222 16.70 -3.75 3.34
N TRP A 223 15.44 -4.19 3.34
CA TRP A 223 14.46 -3.79 4.35
C TRP A 223 14.16 -4.98 5.26
N TRP A 224 14.88 -5.05 6.37
CA TRP A 224 14.81 -6.18 7.28
C TRP A 224 13.65 -6.04 8.25
N SER A 225 12.73 -7.01 8.26
CA SER A 225 11.82 -7.28 9.39
C SER A 225 12.46 -8.31 10.32
N VAL A 226 12.72 -7.93 11.57
CA VAL A 226 13.55 -8.69 12.51
C VAL A 226 12.78 -8.92 13.81
N ARG A 227 12.82 -10.16 14.32
CA ARG A 227 12.26 -10.53 15.62
C ARG A 227 13.40 -10.72 16.62
N ILE A 228 13.41 -9.91 17.66
CA ILE A 228 14.41 -9.95 18.73
C ILE A 228 13.79 -10.55 19.98
N ASP A 229 14.41 -11.58 20.56
CA ASP A 229 13.96 -12.21 21.80
C ASP A 229 13.83 -11.16 22.90
N ALA A 230 12.61 -10.98 23.42
CA ALA A 230 12.31 -9.93 24.39
C ALA A 230 12.86 -10.20 25.79
N GLN A 231 13.56 -11.33 25.99
CA GLN A 231 14.25 -11.67 27.23
C GLN A 231 15.76 -11.52 27.10
N THR A 232 16.35 -11.96 25.99
CA THR A 232 17.81 -12.05 25.83
C THR A 232 18.40 -11.02 24.88
N GLY A 233 17.60 -10.49 23.96
CA GLY A 233 18.07 -9.63 22.88
C GLY A 233 18.68 -10.41 21.71
N ASP A 234 18.55 -11.74 21.67
CA ASP A 234 19.01 -12.57 20.55
C ASP A 234 18.07 -12.45 19.34
N VAL A 235 18.60 -12.56 18.13
CA VAL A 235 17.76 -12.61 16.93
C VAL A 235 17.07 -13.96 16.81
N LEU A 236 15.74 -13.96 16.74
CA LEU A 236 14.93 -15.16 16.54
C LEU A 236 14.68 -15.44 15.07
N SER A 237 14.33 -14.41 14.31
CA SER A 237 14.10 -14.49 12.86
C SER A 237 14.36 -13.16 12.19
N LYS A 238 14.63 -13.21 10.88
CA LYS A 238 14.75 -12.04 10.01
C LYS A 238 14.21 -12.35 8.62
N ASN A 239 13.52 -11.40 8.01
CA ASN A 239 13.01 -11.46 6.64
C ASN A 239 13.37 -10.17 5.90
N ASN A 240 13.74 -10.25 4.62
CA ASN A 240 13.99 -9.07 3.79
C ASN A 240 12.74 -8.77 2.95
N TRP A 241 12.23 -7.55 3.05
CA TRP A 241 11.10 -7.07 2.23
C TRP A 241 11.54 -6.50 0.87
N VAL A 242 12.84 -6.30 0.67
CA VAL A 242 13.40 -6.01 -0.66
C VAL A 242 13.54 -7.33 -1.42
N LEU A 243 12.81 -7.45 -2.52
CA LEU A 243 12.96 -8.56 -3.46
C LEU A 243 14.06 -8.23 -4.47
N HIS A 244 15.02 -9.15 -4.62
CA HIS A 244 16.07 -9.09 -5.63
C HIS A 244 15.79 -10.15 -6.71
N CYS A 245 16.11 -9.86 -7.97
CA CYS A 245 16.18 -10.91 -8.99
C CYS A 245 17.49 -11.68 -8.82
N ASP A 246 17.46 -12.84 -8.16
CA ASP A 246 18.56 -13.80 -8.19
C ASP A 246 18.25 -14.88 -9.24
N PHE A 247 18.78 -14.69 -10.45
CA PHE A 247 18.92 -15.79 -11.40
C PHE A 247 20.07 -16.66 -10.90
N GLY A 248 19.82 -17.48 -9.87
CA GLY A 248 20.83 -18.36 -9.31
C GLY A 248 21.51 -19.21 -10.40
N SER A 249 22.59 -19.92 -10.07
CA SER A 249 23.19 -20.90 -10.99
C SER A 249 22.21 -22.05 -11.23
N CYS A 250 21.26 -21.86 -12.15
CA CYS A 250 20.25 -22.82 -12.49
C CYS A 250 20.90 -23.95 -13.30
N GLY A 251 21.06 -25.10 -12.63
CA GLY A 251 21.06 -26.38 -13.34
C GLY A 251 19.73 -26.47 -14.08
N TYR A 252 19.78 -26.35 -15.40
CA TYR A 252 18.63 -26.49 -16.28
C TYR A 252 17.97 -27.86 -16.08
N GLU A 253 16.85 -27.91 -15.35
CA GLU A 253 15.85 -28.94 -15.56
C GLU A 253 14.74 -28.34 -16.43
N PHE A 254 14.78 -28.70 -17.71
CA PHE A 254 13.74 -28.40 -18.68
C PHE A 254 12.40 -28.97 -18.20
N HIS A 255 11.53 -28.13 -17.65
CA HIS A 255 10.09 -28.41 -17.62
C HIS A 255 9.48 -27.91 -18.92
N SER A 256 9.50 -28.76 -19.95
CA SER A 256 8.72 -28.55 -21.16
C SER A 256 7.23 -28.67 -20.82
N THR A 257 6.59 -27.55 -20.52
CA THR A 257 5.14 -27.42 -20.69
C THR A 257 4.95 -26.56 -21.93
N MET A 258 4.75 -27.22 -23.07
CA MET A 258 4.33 -26.54 -24.29
C MET A 258 2.90 -26.04 -24.08
N HIS A 259 2.76 -24.76 -23.76
CA HIS A 259 1.52 -24.06 -24.01
C HIS A 259 1.49 -23.71 -25.50
N GLU A 260 0.71 -24.46 -26.29
CA GLU A 260 0.26 -23.99 -27.60
C GLU A 260 -0.67 -22.79 -27.38
N SER A 261 -0.14 -21.59 -27.42
CA SER A 261 -0.93 -20.41 -27.73
C SER A 261 -1.15 -20.40 -29.25
N THR A 262 -2.38 -20.65 -29.66
CA THR A 262 -2.79 -20.40 -31.05
C THR A 262 -2.91 -18.88 -31.22
N LEU A 263 -1.81 -18.25 -31.63
CA LEU A 263 -1.83 -16.88 -32.11
C LEU A 263 -2.65 -16.86 -33.40
N ALA A 264 -3.85 -16.28 -33.35
CA ALA A 264 -4.56 -15.91 -34.55
C ALA A 264 -3.75 -14.77 -35.21
N GLU A 265 -3.17 -15.03 -36.37
CA GLU A 265 -2.57 -13.99 -37.23
C GLU A 265 -3.63 -12.92 -37.51
N GLN A 266 -3.49 -11.78 -36.85
CA GLN A 266 -4.14 -10.55 -37.31
C GLN A 266 -3.31 -9.99 -38.45
N GLU A 267 -3.98 -9.84 -39.60
CA GLU A 267 -3.41 -9.33 -40.84
C GLU A 267 -2.73 -7.98 -40.61
N ALA A 268 -1.46 -7.89 -41.01
CA ALA A 268 -0.68 -6.66 -41.01
C ALA A 268 -1.36 -5.58 -41.86
N MET A 269 -1.98 -4.59 -41.21
CA MET A 269 -2.45 -3.39 -41.89
C MET A 269 -1.25 -2.49 -42.23
N SER A 270 -1.21 -2.10 -43.51
CA SER A 270 -0.15 -1.33 -44.14
C SER A 270 0.11 0.02 -43.47
N GLN A 271 1.40 0.34 -43.32
CA GLN A 271 1.91 1.64 -42.92
C GLN A 271 1.39 2.76 -43.81
N SER A 272 0.81 3.79 -43.18
CA SER A 272 0.54 5.09 -43.79
C SER A 272 1.01 6.21 -42.85
N LYS A 273 2.01 6.94 -43.35
CA LYS A 273 2.46 8.32 -43.08
C LYS A 273 1.76 9.10 -41.95
N ASN A 274 2.61 9.57 -41.02
CA ASN A 274 2.44 10.63 -40.02
C ASN A 274 1.03 10.78 -39.42
N PRO A 275 0.76 10.15 -38.27
CA PRO A 275 -0.39 10.55 -37.47
C PRO A 275 -0.16 11.97 -36.92
N MET A 276 -1.24 12.76 -36.89
CA MET A 276 -1.31 13.93 -36.01
C MET A 276 -1.08 13.46 -34.55
N PRO A 277 -0.62 14.33 -33.64
CA PRO A 277 -0.55 13.98 -32.22
C PRO A 277 -1.94 13.52 -31.78
N LEU A 278 -2.04 12.26 -31.38
CA LEU A 278 -3.15 11.81 -30.55
C LEU A 278 -2.80 12.27 -29.14
N PRO A 279 -3.73 12.87 -28.40
CA PRO A 279 -3.51 13.09 -26.96
C PRO A 279 -3.16 11.74 -26.30
N GLY A 280 -2.33 11.77 -25.26
CA GLY A 280 -1.99 10.57 -24.48
C GLY A 280 -1.23 9.50 -25.29
N ALA A 281 -0.23 9.89 -26.08
CA ALA A 281 0.52 8.97 -26.97
C ALA A 281 1.89 8.58 -26.38
N TYR A 282 2.19 7.28 -26.32
CA TYR A 282 3.41 6.72 -25.76
C TYR A 282 4.13 5.85 -26.81
N ASN A 283 5.36 6.21 -27.18
CA ASN A 283 6.21 5.34 -27.99
C ASN A 283 6.93 4.32 -27.07
N VAL A 284 6.53 3.05 -27.07
CA VAL A 284 6.97 2.06 -26.07
C VAL A 284 7.06 0.66 -26.67
N PHE A 285 7.68 -0.28 -25.95
CA PHE A 285 7.55 -1.71 -26.23
C PHE A 285 6.19 -2.17 -25.72
N ALA A 286 5.15 -1.97 -26.53
CA ALA A 286 3.78 -2.29 -26.13
C ALA A 286 3.58 -3.80 -25.96
N ILE A 287 2.81 -4.20 -24.95
CA ILE A 287 2.43 -5.60 -24.73
C ILE A 287 1.79 -6.15 -26.02
N PRO A 288 2.17 -7.36 -26.50
CA PRO A 288 2.94 -8.40 -25.81
C PRO A 288 4.46 -8.37 -26.02
N THR A 289 5.03 -7.28 -26.54
CA THR A 289 6.47 -7.18 -26.78
C THR A 289 7.23 -7.11 -25.45
N GLU A 290 7.95 -8.17 -25.09
CA GLU A 290 8.63 -8.25 -23.79
C GLU A 290 9.88 -7.36 -23.71
N SER A 291 10.64 -7.23 -24.80
CA SER A 291 11.90 -6.49 -24.80
C SER A 291 12.29 -6.03 -26.22
N PRO A 292 13.33 -5.18 -26.37
CA PRO A 292 13.85 -4.77 -27.68
C PRO A 292 14.24 -5.94 -28.60
N ALA A 293 14.63 -7.09 -28.04
CA ALA A 293 14.96 -8.28 -28.80
C ALA A 293 13.73 -9.01 -29.38
N HIS A 294 12.53 -8.71 -28.88
CA HIS A 294 11.29 -9.41 -29.23
C HIS A 294 10.42 -8.64 -30.24
N GLY A 295 10.68 -7.34 -30.44
CA GLY A 295 9.92 -6.53 -31.38
C GLY A 295 10.25 -5.05 -31.32
N PRO A 296 9.82 -4.27 -32.33
CA PRO A 296 10.02 -2.82 -32.34
C PRO A 296 9.09 -2.12 -31.35
N ARG A 297 9.44 -0.87 -30.99
CA ARG A 297 8.52 0.03 -30.29
C ARG A 297 7.35 0.44 -31.21
N THR A 298 6.23 0.76 -30.59
CA THR A 298 5.03 1.27 -31.25
C THR A 298 4.46 2.45 -30.47
N ILE A 299 3.83 3.39 -31.17
CA ILE A 299 3.04 4.46 -30.55
C ILE A 299 1.68 3.88 -30.18
N VAL A 300 1.36 3.90 -28.89
CA VAL A 300 0.05 3.57 -28.34
C VAL A 300 -0.60 4.85 -27.84
N ALA A 301 -1.86 5.10 -28.18
CA ALA A 301 -2.62 6.26 -27.73
C ALA A 301 -3.74 5.84 -26.80
N ASP A 302 -3.97 6.63 -25.75
CA ASP A 302 -4.96 6.42 -24.69
C ASP A 302 -5.01 4.94 -24.20
N PRO A 303 -3.87 4.38 -23.74
CA PRO A 303 -3.77 2.98 -23.34
C PRO A 303 -4.48 2.63 -22.02
N GLU A 304 -4.90 3.63 -21.25
CA GLU A 304 -5.51 3.46 -19.94
C GLU A 304 -6.79 2.61 -19.96
N ASP A 305 -6.94 1.74 -18.96
CA ASP A 305 -8.20 1.03 -18.74
C ASP A 305 -9.20 1.95 -18.03
N PRO A 306 -10.41 2.20 -18.58
CA PRO A 306 -11.35 3.16 -18.03
C PRO A 306 -12.03 2.70 -16.72
N ILE A 307 -11.81 1.45 -16.29
CA ILE A 307 -12.30 0.95 -15.00
C ILE A 307 -11.22 1.11 -13.94
N ALA A 308 -9.98 0.71 -14.25
CA ALA A 308 -8.87 0.77 -13.31
C ALA A 308 -8.28 2.19 -13.16
N SER A 309 -8.19 2.92 -14.27
CA SER A 309 -7.67 4.29 -14.36
C SER A 309 -8.73 5.21 -14.98
N PRO A 310 -9.86 5.48 -14.28
CA PRO A 310 -11.01 6.20 -14.84
C PRO A 310 -10.73 7.67 -15.21
N PHE A 311 -9.65 8.25 -14.68
CA PHE A 311 -9.17 9.61 -14.97
C PHE A 311 -7.87 9.62 -15.81
N GLY A 312 -7.49 8.48 -16.37
CA GLY A 312 -6.23 8.32 -17.09
C GLY A 312 -5.04 8.13 -16.16
N TRP A 313 -3.83 8.17 -16.74
CA TRP A 313 -2.59 7.86 -16.00
C TRP A 313 -1.86 9.10 -15.46
N HIS A 314 -2.36 10.31 -15.70
CA HIS A 314 -1.72 11.58 -15.32
C HIS A 314 -2.53 12.43 -14.33
N ASP A 315 -3.62 11.87 -13.84
CA ASP A 315 -4.47 12.42 -12.78
C ASP A 315 -4.00 11.91 -11.41
N THR A 316 -4.21 12.71 -10.35
CA THR A 316 -3.98 12.32 -8.95
C THR A 316 -5.06 12.75 -7.97
N ASP A 317 -6.12 13.44 -8.41
CA ASP A 317 -7.15 13.99 -7.51
C ASP A 317 -8.59 13.58 -7.89
N GLY A 318 -8.77 12.84 -8.98
CA GLY A 318 -10.05 12.32 -9.42
C GLY A 318 -10.99 13.40 -9.97
N GLU A 319 -10.47 14.57 -10.32
CA GLU A 319 -11.21 15.61 -11.02
C GLU A 319 -10.90 15.60 -12.52
N PRO A 320 -11.87 15.88 -13.42
CA PRO A 320 -11.60 15.80 -14.85
C PRO A 320 -10.47 16.72 -15.32
N GLY A 321 -9.35 16.13 -15.72
CA GLY A 321 -8.19 16.79 -16.28
C GLY A 321 -6.92 16.05 -15.88
N GLU A 322 -5.78 16.44 -16.47
CA GLU A 322 -4.49 15.89 -16.08
C GLU A 322 -3.71 16.94 -15.27
N GLU A 323 -3.27 16.58 -14.06
CA GLU A 323 -2.46 17.47 -13.21
C GLU A 323 -1.00 17.50 -13.66
N TYR A 324 -0.55 16.40 -14.26
CA TYR A 324 0.83 16.20 -14.67
C TYR A 324 0.94 16.05 -16.19
N THR A 325 2.00 16.65 -16.75
CA THR A 325 2.41 16.41 -18.14
C THR A 325 3.66 15.53 -18.24
N ILE A 326 4.19 15.14 -17.08
CA ILE A 326 5.36 14.26 -16.95
C ILE A 326 4.92 12.83 -16.67
N THR A 327 5.82 11.86 -16.62
CA THR A 327 5.54 10.45 -16.26
C THR A 327 5.12 10.25 -14.79
N ARG A 328 4.00 10.86 -14.39
CA ARG A 328 3.43 10.83 -13.04
C ARG A 328 1.91 10.86 -13.10
N GLY A 329 1.29 10.02 -12.28
CA GLY A 329 -0.11 10.14 -11.92
C GLY A 329 -0.46 9.18 -10.80
N ASN A 330 -1.71 8.72 -10.78
CA ASN A 330 -2.27 8.02 -9.63
C ASN A 330 -1.54 6.74 -9.27
N ASN A 331 -1.17 5.93 -10.26
CA ASN A 331 -0.66 4.58 -10.02
C ASN A 331 0.87 4.56 -9.79
N VAL A 332 1.59 5.50 -10.39
CA VAL A 332 3.06 5.51 -10.46
C VAL A 332 3.61 6.90 -10.73
N HIS A 333 4.76 7.19 -10.14
CA HIS A 333 5.64 8.28 -10.55
C HIS A 333 6.97 7.69 -11.02
N ALA A 334 7.23 7.76 -12.32
CA ALA A 334 8.46 7.27 -12.92
C ALA A 334 9.43 8.42 -13.20
N TYR A 335 10.67 8.30 -12.75
CA TYR A 335 11.69 9.34 -12.85
C TYR A 335 13.09 8.75 -12.86
N GLU A 336 14.09 9.54 -13.22
CA GLU A 336 15.50 9.17 -13.14
C GLU A 336 16.04 9.22 -11.71
N ASP A 337 16.86 8.23 -11.32
CA ASP A 337 17.71 8.31 -10.12
C ASP A 337 19.12 7.73 -10.35
N ARG A 338 19.87 8.23 -11.33
CA ARG A 338 21.25 7.77 -11.55
C ARG A 338 22.21 8.24 -10.46
N GLN A 339 21.75 9.12 -9.57
CA GLN A 339 22.56 9.68 -8.48
C GLN A 339 22.47 8.86 -7.20
N ASP A 340 21.58 7.86 -7.14
CA ASP A 340 21.40 6.99 -5.97
C ASP A 340 21.11 7.85 -4.73
N ASN A 341 20.10 8.72 -4.86
CA ASN A 341 19.75 9.66 -3.80
C ASN A 341 18.29 9.56 -3.36
N ASN A 342 17.49 8.69 -3.98
CA ASN A 342 16.09 8.44 -3.69
C ASN A 342 15.19 9.68 -3.79
N VAL A 343 15.62 10.68 -4.55
CA VAL A 343 14.85 11.89 -4.83
C VAL A 343 14.42 11.85 -6.30
N ALA A 344 13.15 12.18 -6.55
CA ALA A 344 12.64 12.30 -7.90
C ALA A 344 13.51 13.24 -8.75
N GLY A 345 14.24 12.64 -9.70
CA GLY A 345 15.08 13.34 -10.66
C GLY A 345 14.30 13.76 -11.90
N ASP A 346 14.97 13.71 -13.06
CA ASP A 346 14.36 14.11 -14.33
C ASP A 346 13.25 13.12 -14.73
N ALA A 347 12.08 13.65 -15.09
CA ALA A 347 10.95 12.89 -15.61
C ALA A 347 10.56 13.44 -17.01
N PRO A 348 10.39 12.58 -18.03
CA PRO A 348 10.01 13.01 -19.37
C PRO A 348 8.68 13.77 -19.37
N ASP A 349 8.58 14.86 -20.14
CA ASP A 349 7.43 15.75 -20.26
C ASP A 349 6.80 15.65 -21.67
N GLY A 350 5.59 15.10 -21.74
CA GLY A 350 4.81 14.95 -22.98
C GLY A 350 4.11 16.25 -23.41
N GLY A 351 4.22 17.32 -22.62
CA GLY A 351 3.54 18.58 -22.84
C GLY A 351 2.02 18.48 -22.71
N VAL A 352 1.32 19.52 -23.19
CA VAL A 352 -0.15 19.60 -23.11
C VAL A 352 -0.89 18.47 -23.83
N ASP A 353 -0.25 17.88 -24.84
CA ASP A 353 -0.83 16.78 -25.62
C ASP A 353 -0.42 15.40 -25.08
N LEU A 354 0.35 15.34 -23.98
CA LEU A 354 0.85 14.08 -23.39
C LEU A 354 1.48 13.15 -24.44
N THR A 355 2.30 13.71 -25.32
CA THR A 355 2.97 12.96 -26.40
C THR A 355 4.40 12.62 -26.00
N PHE A 356 4.61 11.37 -25.60
CA PHE A 356 5.87 10.80 -25.16
C PHE A 356 6.55 10.00 -26.29
N ASP A 357 7.07 10.70 -27.29
CA ASP A 357 7.79 10.13 -28.44
C ASP A 357 9.29 10.43 -28.39
N TYR A 358 9.99 9.74 -27.50
CA TYR A 358 11.44 9.89 -27.32
C TYR A 358 12.22 8.84 -28.10
N PRO A 359 13.40 9.17 -28.68
CA PRO A 359 14.22 8.21 -29.40
C PRO A 359 14.77 7.13 -28.46
N TYR A 360 14.92 5.92 -29.00
CA TYR A 360 15.57 4.80 -28.35
C TYR A 360 16.56 4.20 -29.33
N ASP A 361 17.79 4.02 -28.88
CA ASP A 361 18.87 3.39 -29.62
C ASP A 361 19.65 2.50 -28.64
N ASP A 362 19.66 1.19 -28.90
CA ASP A 362 20.32 0.17 -28.09
C ASP A 362 21.83 0.06 -28.39
N GLU A 363 22.31 0.74 -29.44
CA GLU A 363 23.74 0.85 -29.75
C GLU A 363 24.40 2.04 -29.01
N LEU A 364 23.61 2.95 -28.44
CA LEU A 364 24.10 4.11 -27.71
C LEU A 364 24.20 3.87 -26.19
N PRO A 365 25.07 4.61 -25.47
CA PRO A 365 25.08 4.61 -24.02
C PRO A 365 23.68 4.85 -23.43
N ALA A 366 23.29 4.03 -22.46
CA ALA A 366 21.93 4.00 -21.91
C ALA A 366 21.37 5.36 -21.48
N PHE A 367 22.22 6.27 -20.96
CA PHE A 367 21.80 7.60 -20.55
C PHE A 367 21.23 8.46 -21.70
N GLN A 368 21.56 8.14 -22.97
CA GLN A 368 21.01 8.83 -24.14
C GLN A 368 19.57 8.40 -24.46
N SER A 369 19.17 7.24 -23.95
CA SER A 369 17.82 6.68 -24.09
C SER A 369 17.03 6.77 -22.78
N LEU A 370 17.44 7.64 -21.84
CA LEU A 370 16.84 7.80 -20.52
C LEU A 370 15.33 8.09 -20.61
N ASP A 371 14.95 9.09 -21.40
CA ASP A 371 13.54 9.46 -21.51
C ASP A 371 12.68 8.32 -22.06
N ALA A 372 13.16 7.63 -23.10
CA ALA A 372 12.47 6.47 -23.65
C ALA A 372 12.36 5.32 -22.64
N ALA A 373 13.39 5.10 -21.82
CA ALA A 373 13.38 4.09 -20.76
C ALA A 373 12.38 4.44 -19.65
N THR A 374 12.38 5.70 -19.19
CA THR A 374 11.47 6.18 -18.13
C THR A 374 10.01 6.16 -18.59
N VAL A 375 9.73 6.54 -19.85
CA VAL A 375 8.39 6.42 -20.45
C VAL A 375 7.95 4.95 -20.54
N ASN A 376 8.84 4.05 -20.93
CA ASN A 376 8.52 2.61 -20.98
C ASN A 376 8.26 2.05 -19.58
N LEU A 377 9.00 2.51 -18.56
CA LEU A 377 8.79 2.13 -17.16
C LEU A 377 7.42 2.61 -16.64
N PHE A 378 7.06 3.86 -16.94
CA PHE A 378 5.76 4.43 -16.63
C PHE A 378 4.61 3.64 -17.27
N TYR A 379 4.74 3.38 -18.58
CA TYR A 379 3.76 2.58 -19.33
C TYR A 379 3.57 1.19 -18.71
N MET A 380 4.65 0.46 -18.44
CA MET A 380 4.56 -0.90 -17.91
C MET A 380 3.98 -0.94 -16.49
N ASN A 381 4.31 0.02 -15.62
CA ASN A 381 3.72 0.09 -14.28
C ASN A 381 2.21 0.32 -14.35
N ASN A 382 1.75 1.26 -15.16
CA ASN A 382 0.32 1.51 -15.33
C ASN A 382 -0.43 0.32 -15.97
N ILE A 383 0.16 -0.33 -16.98
CA ILE A 383 -0.45 -1.54 -17.56
C ILE A 383 -0.56 -2.66 -16.52
N MET A 384 0.47 -2.86 -15.69
CA MET A 384 0.39 -3.86 -14.62
C MET A 384 -0.69 -3.50 -13.60
N HIS A 385 -0.77 -2.23 -13.18
CA HIS A 385 -1.85 -1.74 -12.33
C HIS A 385 -3.21 -2.09 -12.93
N ASP A 386 -3.46 -1.65 -14.17
CA ASP A 386 -4.76 -1.81 -14.84
C ASP A 386 -5.14 -3.28 -15.01
N VAL A 387 -4.18 -4.15 -15.38
CA VAL A 387 -4.40 -5.58 -15.48
C VAL A 387 -4.73 -6.20 -14.12
N TRP A 388 -3.96 -5.90 -13.06
CA TRP A 388 -4.18 -6.49 -11.74
C TRP A 388 -5.48 -6.02 -11.10
N TYR A 389 -5.89 -4.78 -11.36
CA TYR A 389 -7.20 -4.25 -10.94
C TYR A 389 -8.34 -5.12 -11.48
N GLN A 390 -8.28 -5.55 -12.74
CA GLN A 390 -9.27 -6.46 -13.34
C GLN A 390 -9.30 -7.85 -12.66
N TYR A 391 -8.18 -8.27 -12.07
CA TYR A 391 -8.10 -9.50 -11.28
C TYR A 391 -8.46 -9.32 -9.80
N GLY A 392 -8.89 -8.12 -9.39
CA GLY A 392 -9.34 -7.81 -8.05
C GLY A 392 -8.25 -7.34 -7.10
N PHE A 393 -7.10 -6.90 -7.63
CA PHE A 393 -6.16 -6.06 -6.89
C PHE A 393 -6.60 -4.59 -7.03
N ASP A 394 -7.70 -4.26 -6.35
CA ASP A 394 -8.34 -2.93 -6.27
C ASP A 394 -8.01 -2.22 -4.94
N GLU A 395 -8.54 -1.01 -4.76
CA GLU A 395 -8.32 -0.14 -3.59
C GLU A 395 -8.60 -0.88 -2.27
N ALA A 396 -9.71 -1.61 -2.20
CA ALA A 396 -10.10 -2.36 -1.00
C ALA A 396 -9.14 -3.51 -0.67
N SER A 397 -8.40 -3.99 -1.66
CA SER A 397 -7.43 -5.06 -1.52
C SER A 397 -5.99 -4.57 -1.31
N GLY A 398 -5.76 -3.25 -1.28
CA GLY A 398 -4.46 -2.61 -1.07
C GLY A 398 -3.60 -2.55 -2.33
N ASN A 399 -4.18 -2.08 -3.45
CA ASN A 399 -3.40 -1.69 -4.62
C ASN A 399 -2.62 -0.38 -4.37
N PHE A 400 -1.76 0.01 -5.31
CA PHE A 400 -0.89 1.18 -5.17
C PHE A 400 -1.47 2.38 -5.91
N GLN A 401 -2.01 3.36 -5.20
CA GLN A 401 -2.60 4.58 -5.78
C GLN A 401 -2.35 5.83 -4.89
N GLU A 402 -2.18 7.00 -5.49
CA GLU A 402 -2.14 8.28 -4.75
C GLU A 402 -3.50 8.57 -4.12
N GLU A 403 -4.58 8.37 -4.87
CA GLU A 403 -5.97 8.53 -4.45
C GLU A 403 -6.82 7.31 -4.83
N ASN A 404 -7.61 6.83 -3.87
CA ASN A 404 -8.57 5.75 -4.07
C ASN A 404 -9.89 6.31 -4.64
N TYR A 405 -9.97 6.49 -5.96
CA TYR A 405 -11.08 7.17 -6.65
C TYR A 405 -12.47 6.62 -6.34
N THR A 406 -12.61 5.32 -6.06
CA THR A 406 -13.92 4.75 -5.72
C THR A 406 -14.38 5.10 -4.30
N GLY A 407 -13.47 5.61 -3.46
CA GLY A 407 -13.69 5.80 -2.03
C GLY A 407 -13.89 4.49 -1.27
N ALA A 408 -13.40 3.38 -1.82
CA ALA A 408 -13.43 2.08 -1.17
C ALA A 408 -12.54 2.05 0.09
N ALA A 409 -12.59 0.92 0.82
CA ALA A 409 -11.62 0.66 1.88
C ALA A 409 -10.19 0.59 1.29
N GLY A 410 -9.17 0.52 2.14
CA GLY A 410 -7.75 0.63 1.73
C GLY A 410 -7.12 1.91 2.28
N GLN A 411 -5.80 2.00 2.21
CA GLN A 411 -5.08 3.26 2.39
C GLN A 411 -4.70 3.82 1.02
N GLU A 412 -4.51 5.12 0.95
CA GLU A 412 -4.11 5.83 -0.27
C GLU A 412 -2.72 6.44 -0.08
N ASN A 413 -2.27 7.29 -1.02
CA ASN A 413 -0.98 7.96 -0.99
C ASN A 413 0.20 6.95 -1.06
N ASP A 414 0.02 5.86 -1.80
CA ASP A 414 0.97 4.76 -1.93
C ASP A 414 1.27 4.32 -3.36
N TYR A 415 1.17 5.25 -4.32
CA TYR A 415 1.66 5.02 -5.70
C TYR A 415 3.10 4.52 -5.74
N VAL A 416 3.44 3.81 -6.82
CA VAL A 416 4.80 3.28 -7.01
C VAL A 416 5.80 4.40 -7.35
N GLN A 417 6.85 4.54 -6.54
CA GLN A 417 8.03 5.34 -6.90
C GLN A 417 8.93 4.50 -7.82
N ALA A 418 8.94 4.78 -9.12
CA ALA A 418 9.62 3.96 -10.12
C ALA A 418 10.87 4.63 -10.68
N GLU A 419 12.04 4.13 -10.28
CA GLU A 419 13.33 4.75 -10.53
C GLU A 419 14.01 4.12 -11.75
N SER A 420 14.23 4.95 -12.76
CA SER A 420 14.81 4.59 -14.04
C SER A 420 16.32 4.84 -14.03
N GLN A 421 17.08 3.83 -14.49
CA GLN A 421 18.54 3.84 -14.51
C GLN A 421 19.14 4.15 -13.13
N ASP A 422 18.55 3.56 -12.09
CA ASP A 422 18.94 3.77 -10.71
C ASP A 422 20.44 3.46 -10.50
N GLY A 423 21.13 4.37 -9.79
CA GLY A 423 22.57 4.36 -9.62
C GLY A 423 23.10 3.43 -8.52
N SER A 424 22.22 2.88 -7.68
CA SER A 424 22.59 2.02 -6.53
C SER A 424 23.18 0.67 -6.95
N GLY A 425 22.95 0.25 -8.20
CA GLY A 425 23.32 -1.08 -8.65
C GLY A 425 23.45 -1.24 -10.16
N LEU A 426 23.90 -2.44 -10.54
CA LEU A 426 23.90 -2.94 -11.90
C LEU A 426 23.41 -4.39 -11.89
N ASN A 427 22.96 -4.87 -13.05
CA ASN A 427 22.66 -6.30 -13.28
C ASN A 427 21.54 -6.89 -12.42
N ASN A 428 20.63 -6.06 -11.92
CA ASN A 428 19.48 -6.48 -11.13
C ASN A 428 18.33 -5.48 -11.29
N ALA A 429 17.26 -5.70 -10.56
CA ALA A 429 16.25 -4.72 -10.23
C ALA A 429 15.67 -5.12 -8.86
N ASN A 430 15.13 -4.16 -8.13
CA ASN A 430 14.48 -4.45 -6.86
C ASN A 430 13.11 -3.75 -6.74
N PHE A 431 12.30 -4.28 -5.83
CA PHE A 431 11.02 -3.68 -5.47
C PHE A 431 10.81 -3.84 -3.96
N ALA A 432 10.69 -2.71 -3.26
CA ALA A 432 10.36 -2.63 -1.85
C ALA A 432 8.84 -2.47 -1.67
N THR A 433 8.18 -3.43 -1.01
CA THR A 433 6.72 -3.45 -0.81
C THR A 433 6.38 -3.28 0.67
N PRO A 434 6.28 -2.05 1.19
CA PRO A 434 5.83 -1.80 2.56
C PRO A 434 4.31 -2.10 2.71
N PRO A 435 3.77 -2.02 3.93
CA PRO A 435 2.32 -2.06 4.15
C PRO A 435 1.56 -0.99 3.37
N ASP A 436 0.29 -1.27 3.07
CA ASP A 436 -0.70 -0.39 2.45
C ASP A 436 -0.67 1.04 3.02
N GLY A 437 -0.70 2.06 2.14
CA GLY A 437 -0.59 3.48 2.52
C GLY A 437 0.84 4.02 2.66
N ILE A 438 1.85 3.20 2.38
CA ILE A 438 3.25 3.61 2.28
C ILE A 438 3.74 3.35 0.86
N ARG A 439 4.30 4.37 0.21
CA ARG A 439 4.74 4.28 -1.18
C ARG A 439 5.81 3.20 -1.36
N PRO A 440 5.58 2.17 -2.19
CA PRO A 440 6.63 1.23 -2.57
C PRO A 440 7.66 1.93 -3.47
N ARG A 441 8.84 1.33 -3.57
CA ARG A 441 9.94 1.81 -4.41
C ARG A 441 10.39 0.70 -5.34
N MET A 442 10.41 0.97 -6.65
CA MET A 442 10.92 0.11 -7.70
C MET A 442 12.21 0.73 -8.23
N GLN A 443 13.31 -0.02 -8.20
CA GLN A 443 14.60 0.46 -8.70
C GLN A 443 15.05 -0.39 -9.89
N MET A 444 15.11 0.24 -11.07
CA MET A 444 15.50 -0.41 -12.33
C MET A 444 16.94 -0.04 -12.68
N TYR A 445 17.85 -1.02 -12.58
CA TYR A 445 19.27 -0.80 -12.83
C TYR A 445 19.64 -0.95 -14.30
N LEU A 446 20.80 -0.41 -14.64
CA LEU A 446 21.46 -0.77 -15.89
C LEU A 446 22.03 -2.18 -15.82
N TRP A 447 22.00 -2.86 -16.96
CA TRP A 447 22.69 -4.13 -17.14
C TRP A 447 24.06 -3.87 -17.78
N ALA A 448 25.12 -4.31 -17.12
CA ALA A 448 26.48 -4.28 -17.64
C ALA A 448 26.99 -5.72 -17.74
N ASP A 449 27.29 -6.17 -18.96
CA ASP A 449 28.09 -7.37 -19.14
C ASP A 449 29.38 -7.21 -18.32
N ASN A 450 29.83 -8.29 -17.67
CA ASN A 450 31.18 -8.39 -17.09
C ASN A 450 32.22 -8.33 -18.24
N ALA A 451 32.33 -7.19 -18.91
CA ALA A 451 33.19 -6.95 -20.03
C ALA A 451 34.54 -6.43 -19.53
N ALA A 452 35.25 -7.30 -18.81
CA ALA A 452 36.70 -7.31 -18.85
C ALA A 452 37.24 -7.88 -20.19
N ASN A 453 36.44 -7.88 -21.28
CA ASN A 453 36.86 -8.44 -22.58
C ASN A 453 36.00 -7.99 -23.80
N SER A 454 35.58 -6.72 -23.88
CA SER A 454 34.91 -6.18 -25.08
C SER A 454 35.89 -5.59 -26.11
N ASP A 455 36.71 -6.45 -26.72
CA ASP A 455 37.49 -6.07 -27.92
C ASP A 455 36.99 -6.74 -29.21
N PHE A 456 35.78 -7.32 -29.22
CA PHE A 456 35.20 -7.84 -30.45
C PHE A 456 33.68 -8.02 -30.41
N SER A 457 32.97 -7.41 -31.36
CA SER A 457 31.62 -7.79 -31.78
C SER A 457 31.67 -8.36 -33.21
N VAL A 458 31.01 -9.50 -33.44
CA VAL A 458 30.87 -10.12 -34.77
C VAL A 458 29.45 -9.93 -35.25
N ASN A 459 29.25 -9.05 -36.22
CA ASN A 459 27.92 -8.63 -36.67
C ASN A 459 27.38 -9.40 -37.90
N ALA A 460 28.09 -10.42 -38.42
CA ALA A 460 27.58 -11.44 -39.37
C ALA A 460 28.69 -12.45 -39.78
N PRO A 461 28.35 -13.67 -40.26
CA PRO A 461 29.30 -14.53 -40.97
C PRO A 461 29.60 -13.99 -42.39
N PRO A 462 30.80 -14.23 -42.97
CA PRO A 462 31.11 -13.85 -44.35
C PRO A 462 30.25 -14.64 -45.34
N SER A 463 29.82 -13.95 -46.40
CA SER A 463 29.03 -14.47 -47.53
C SER A 463 29.54 -15.78 -48.13
#